data_AF-A0A1G4BIC1-F1
#
_entry.id   AF-A0A1G4BIC1-F1
#
_cell.length_a   1.000
_cell.length_b   1.000
_cell.length_c   1.000
_cell.angle_alpha   90.00
_cell.angle_beta   90.00
_cell.angle_gamma   90.00
#
_symmetry.space_group_name_H-M   'P 1'
#
loop_
_entity.id
_entity.type
_entity.pdbx_description
1 polymer ?
#
loop_
_entity_poly.entity_id
_entity_poly.type
_entity_poly.pdbx_seq_one_letter_code
_entity_poly.pdbx_strand_id
1 'polypeptide(L)'
;MASSSSNQAQEGYSQEATMAAITSYYELLARVHPDSVSSLKYPPPNGWPQISRDSFSILGRTDTFIALLRHIPYFMSDHITFMKATTPKTT
;
A
#
# COMPACT_ATOMS: atom_id res chain seq x y z
N MET A 1 10.69 -34.84 -33.06
CA MET A 1 10.88 -34.99 -31.60
C MET A 1 11.49 -33.69 -31.12
N ALA A 2 10.67 -32.69 -30.83
CA ALA A 2 10.15 -32.37 -29.49
C ALA A 2 11.26 -31.90 -28.53
N SER A 3 11.34 -30.58 -28.35
CA SER A 3 11.61 -29.94 -27.06
C SER A 3 11.26 -28.46 -27.20
N SER A 4 9.95 -28.20 -27.13
CA SER A 4 9.42 -26.86 -26.87
C SER A 4 9.84 -26.49 -25.45
N SER A 5 10.94 -25.75 -25.32
CA SER A 5 11.29 -25.11 -24.06
C SER A 5 10.28 -24.00 -23.81
N SER A 6 9.18 -24.36 -23.16
CA SER A 6 8.25 -23.41 -22.53
C SER A 6 9.01 -22.67 -21.44
N ASN A 7 9.76 -21.64 -21.85
CA ASN A 7 10.31 -20.63 -20.97
C ASN A 7 9.13 -19.76 -20.52
N GLN A 8 8.32 -20.30 -19.62
CA GLN A 8 7.39 -19.51 -18.84
C GLN A 8 8.27 -18.61 -17.98
N ALA A 9 8.47 -17.38 -18.45
CA ALA A 9 9.03 -16.31 -17.64
C ALA A 9 8.06 -16.11 -16.47
N GLN A 10 8.25 -16.87 -15.40
CA GLN A 10 7.72 -16.50 -14.10
C GLN A 10 8.62 -15.35 -13.62
N GLU A 11 8.40 -14.17 -14.20
CA GLU A 11 9.04 -12.94 -13.78
C GLU A 11 8.66 -12.72 -12.31
N GLY A 12 9.64 -12.90 -11.43
CA GLY A 12 9.44 -12.90 -9.99
C GLY A 12 8.89 -11.56 -9.50
N TYR A 13 7.97 -11.62 -8.53
CA TYR A 13 7.46 -10.44 -7.85
C TYR A 13 8.61 -9.57 -7.30
N SER A 14 8.75 -8.35 -7.81
CA SER A 14 9.57 -7.30 -7.20
C SER A 14 8.67 -6.36 -6.40
N GLN A 15 8.95 -6.28 -5.10
CA GLN A 15 8.21 -5.43 -4.18
C GLN A 15 8.43 -3.95 -4.53
N GLU A 16 9.63 -3.58 -4.94
CA GLU A 16 10.03 -2.24 -5.34
C GLU A 16 9.31 -1.80 -6.61
N ALA A 17 9.29 -2.67 -7.64
CA ALA A 17 8.56 -2.41 -8.87
C ALA A 17 7.06 -2.25 -8.61
N THR A 18 6.51 -3.07 -7.71
CA THR A 18 5.10 -2.99 -7.31
C THR A 18 4.80 -1.69 -6.57
N MET A 19 5.66 -1.28 -5.61
CA MET A 19 5.54 0.00 -4.91
C MET A 19 5.59 1.18 -5.87
N ALA A 20 6.53 1.17 -6.81
CA ALA A 20 6.68 2.23 -7.80
C ALA A 20 5.47 2.32 -8.73
N ALA A 21 4.95 1.19 -9.21
CA ALA A 21 3.76 1.14 -10.05
C ALA A 21 2.51 1.68 -9.33
N ILE A 22 2.29 1.24 -8.08
CA ILE A 22 1.17 1.74 -7.26
C ILE A 22 1.34 3.24 -6.99
N THR A 23 2.53 3.68 -6.59
CA THR A 23 2.80 5.10 -6.33
C THR A 23 2.51 5.96 -7.56
N SER A 24 2.99 5.53 -8.74
CA SER A 24 2.75 6.23 -10.01
C SER A 24 1.26 6.33 -10.34
N TYR A 25 0.49 5.30 -10.02
CA TYR A 25 -0.97 5.30 -10.20
C TYR A 25 -1.65 6.33 -9.28
N TYR A 26 -1.27 6.41 -8.01
CA TYR A 26 -1.82 7.41 -7.08
C TYR A 26 -1.44 8.84 -7.50
N GLU A 27 -0.23 9.05 -8.01
CA GLU A 27 0.19 10.34 -8.56
C GLU A 27 -0.61 10.72 -9.81
N LEU A 28 -0.92 9.74 -10.67
CA LEU A 28 -1.81 9.95 -11.81
C LEU A 28 -3.20 10.39 -11.32
N LEU A 29 -3.78 9.69 -10.34
CA LEU A 29 -5.08 10.06 -9.76
C LEU A 29 -5.07 11.47 -9.16
N ALA A 30 -3.98 11.84 -8.48
CA ALA A 30 -3.83 13.19 -7.94
C ALA A 30 -3.85 14.23 -9.07
N ARG A 31 -3.13 13.98 -10.17
CA ARG A 31 -3.12 14.89 -11.34
C ARG A 31 -4.48 15.02 -12.03
N VAL A 32 -5.25 13.94 -12.09
CA VAL A 32 -6.58 13.91 -12.73
C VAL A 32 -7.64 14.63 -11.88
N HIS A 33 -7.45 14.71 -10.57
CA HIS A 33 -8.38 15.34 -9.63
C HIS A 33 -7.70 16.52 -8.90
N PRO A 34 -7.83 17.76 -9.42
CA PRO A 34 -7.16 18.94 -8.85
C PRO A 34 -7.44 19.16 -7.36
N ASP A 35 -8.66 18.86 -6.91
CA ASP A 35 -9.07 18.99 -5.51
C ASP A 35 -8.43 17.93 -4.60
N SER A 36 -7.90 16.84 -5.17
CA SER A 36 -7.30 15.71 -4.44
C SER A 36 -5.78 15.78 -4.31
N VAL A 37 -5.11 16.67 -5.07
CA VAL A 37 -3.64 16.83 -5.03
C VAL A 37 -3.16 17.17 -3.61
N SER A 38 -3.85 18.11 -2.95
CA SER A 38 -3.53 18.53 -1.58
C SER A 38 -3.79 17.44 -0.53
N SER A 39 -4.49 16.38 -0.91
CA SER A 39 -4.86 15.28 -0.01
C SER A 39 -3.93 14.08 -0.12
N LEU A 40 -3.10 13.98 -1.16
CA LEU A 40 -2.15 12.87 -1.32
C LEU A 40 -0.98 13.03 -0.34
N LYS A 41 -0.81 12.08 0.58
CA LYS A 41 0.31 12.05 1.52
C LYS A 41 1.23 10.87 1.25
N TYR A 42 2.52 11.15 1.32
CA TYR A 42 3.59 10.18 1.16
C TYR A 42 3.99 9.56 2.50
N PRO A 43 4.37 8.26 2.50
CA PRO A 43 4.81 7.59 3.71
C PRO A 43 6.12 8.20 4.24
N PRO A 44 6.32 8.19 5.56
CA PRO A 44 7.63 8.51 6.15
C PRO A 44 8.66 7.40 5.79
N PRO A 45 9.97 7.61 6.03
CA PRO A 45 11.01 6.64 5.66
C PRO A 45 10.80 5.24 6.24
N ASN A 46 10.29 5.18 7.48
CA ASN A 46 9.97 3.93 8.17
C ASN A 46 8.54 3.44 7.87
N GLY A 47 7.85 4.07 6.91
CA GLY A 47 6.47 3.78 6.54
C GLY A 47 5.43 4.17 7.61
N TRP A 48 4.15 4.07 7.26
CA TRP A 48 3.04 4.47 8.11
C TRP A 48 2.99 3.67 9.44
N PRO A 49 3.12 4.31 10.62
CA PRO A 49 3.14 3.61 11.91
C PRO A 49 1.79 2.95 12.25
N GLN A 50 0.68 3.48 11.73
CA GLN A 50 -0.65 2.90 11.91
C GLN A 50 -0.85 1.59 11.13
N ILE A 51 -0.05 1.36 10.09
CA ILE A 51 -0.04 0.12 9.30
C ILE A 51 0.95 -0.84 9.95
N SER A 52 0.47 -1.52 10.98
CA SER A 52 1.23 -2.50 11.76
C SER A 52 0.68 -3.91 11.55
N ARG A 53 1.49 -4.92 11.90
CA ARG A 53 1.04 -6.32 11.87
C ARG A 53 -0.20 -6.52 12.73
N ASP A 54 -0.30 -5.85 13.88
CA ASP A 54 -1.44 -5.97 14.79
C ASP A 54 -2.72 -5.42 14.14
N SER A 55 -2.64 -4.27 13.46
CA SER A 55 -3.76 -3.65 12.75
C SER A 55 -4.28 -4.51 11.58
N PHE A 56 -3.43 -5.33 10.98
CA PHE A 56 -3.73 -6.15 9.80
C PHE A 56 -3.78 -7.66 10.09
N SER A 57 -3.59 -8.06 11.34
CA SER A 57 -3.55 -9.46 11.80
C SER A 57 -4.86 -10.20 11.49
N ILE A 58 -6.00 -9.49 11.59
CA ILE A 58 -7.35 -10.01 11.32
C ILE A 58 -7.52 -10.40 9.85
N LEU A 59 -6.75 -9.80 8.94
CA LEU A 59 -6.89 -10.01 7.49
C LEU A 59 -6.07 -11.20 6.96
N GLY A 60 -5.34 -11.92 7.83
CA GLY A 60 -4.53 -13.08 7.45
C GLY A 60 -3.46 -12.78 6.39
N ARG A 61 -3.00 -11.52 6.32
CA ARG A 61 -2.08 -11.04 5.28
C ARG A 61 -0.62 -11.32 5.64
N THR A 62 0.15 -11.71 4.64
CA THR A 62 1.60 -11.92 4.72
C THR A 62 2.33 -10.61 5.05
N ASP A 63 3.44 -10.69 5.78
CA ASP A 63 4.28 -9.54 6.15
C ASP A 63 4.70 -8.68 4.95
N THR A 64 4.94 -9.30 3.79
CA THR A 64 5.26 -8.62 2.54
C THR A 64 4.16 -7.65 2.10
N PHE A 65 2.89 -8.04 2.28
CA PHE A 65 1.75 -7.19 1.93
C PHE A 65 1.61 -6.01 2.90
N ILE A 66 1.85 -6.25 4.19
CA ILE A 66 1.84 -5.17 5.20
C ILE A 66 2.97 -4.18 4.92
N ALA A 67 4.18 -4.67 4.63
CA ALA A 67 5.30 -3.84 4.23
C ALA A 67 4.99 -3.02 2.97
N LEU A 68 4.37 -3.64 1.95
CA LEU A 68 3.93 -2.94 0.74
C LEU A 68 2.96 -1.79 1.08
N LEU A 69 1.88 -2.06 1.81
CA LEU A 69 0.90 -1.04 2.20
C LEU A 69 1.53 0.08 3.05
N ARG A 70 2.50 -0.27 3.89
CA ARG A 70 3.18 0.70 4.76
C ARG A 70 3.99 1.75 3.99
N HIS A 71 4.38 1.43 2.75
CA HIS A 71 5.30 2.23 1.93
C HIS A 71 4.67 2.79 0.64
N ILE A 72 3.34 2.82 0.52
CA ILE A 72 2.63 3.50 -0.59
C ILE A 72 1.96 4.80 -0.10
N PRO A 73 1.73 5.77 -1.01
CA PRO A 73 1.00 6.98 -0.68
C PRO A 73 -0.50 6.73 -0.55
N TYR A 74 -1.19 7.60 0.19
CA TYR A 74 -2.66 7.55 0.36
C TYR A 74 -3.26 8.94 0.28
N PHE A 75 -4.48 9.03 -0.27
CA PHE A 75 -5.30 10.23 -0.13
C PHE A 75 -5.88 10.28 1.28
N MET A 76 -5.55 11.31 2.04
CA MET A 76 -6.24 11.59 3.30
C MET A 76 -7.57 12.25 2.97
N SER A 77 -8.63 11.45 2.89
CA SER A 77 -9.98 11.97 3.04
C SER A 77 -10.25 12.19 4.53
N ASP A 78 -10.93 13.28 4.89
CA ASP A 78 -11.45 13.53 6.25
C ASP A 78 -12.35 12.39 6.77
N HIS A 79 -12.71 11.42 5.92
CA HIS A 79 -13.54 10.26 6.19
C HIS A 79 -12.81 8.92 6.42
N ILE A 80 -11.47 8.86 6.52
CA ILE A 80 -10.83 7.62 7.04
C ILE A 80 -10.97 7.56 8.57
N THR A 81 -12.22 7.44 9.02
CA THR A 81 -12.61 7.20 10.41
C THR A 81 -12.19 5.81 10.88
N PHE A 82 -11.92 4.87 9.95
CA PHE A 82 -11.48 3.50 10.25
C PHE A 82 -10.12 3.43 10.95
N MET A 83 -9.24 4.42 10.76
CA MET A 83 -7.89 4.43 11.35
C MET A 83 -7.76 5.32 12.59
N LYS A 84 -8.84 5.97 13.06
CA LYS A 84 -8.80 6.62 14.38
C LYS A 84 -8.88 5.51 15.42
N ALA A 85 -7.71 5.11 15.91
CA ALA A 85 -7.52 4.16 17.00
C ALA A 85 -8.67 4.27 18.01
N THR A 86 -9.37 3.15 18.20
CA THR A 86 -10.26 2.91 19.31
C THR A 86 -9.47 3.21 20.58
N THR A 87 -9.68 4.40 21.14
CA THR A 87 -9.18 4.71 22.47
C THR A 87 -9.87 3.72 23.40
N PRO A 88 -9.13 2.87 24.14
CA PRO A 88 -9.75 2.11 25.20
C PRO A 88 -10.21 3.12 26.23
N LYS A 89 -11.54 3.19 26.43
CA LYS A 89 -12.17 3.94 27.51
C LYS A 89 -11.63 3.39 28.83
N THR A 90 -10.60 4.02 29.38
CA THR A 90 -10.08 3.68 30.70
C THR A 90 -11.05 4.25 31.72
N THR A 91 -11.61 3.35 32.51
CA THR A 91 -12.52 3.58 33.63
C THR A 91 -11.81 4.31 34.76
#